data_AF-A0A9D1FJG9-F1
#
_entry.id   AF-A0A9D1FJG9-F1
#
_cell.length_a   1.000
_cell.length_b   1.000
_cell.length_c   1.000
_cell.angle_alpha   90.00
_cell.angle_beta   90.00
_cell.angle_gamma   90.00
#
_symmetry.space_group_name_H-M   'P 1'
#
loop_
_entity.id
_entity.type
_entity.pdbx_description
1 polymer ?
#
loop_
_entity_poly.entity_id
_entity_poly.type
_entity_poly.pdbx_seq_one_letter_code
_entity_poly.pdbx_strand_id
1 'polypeptide(L)'
;MRKLILFTVFIFLSLCAANAKSVEFSAVSNLGLEVDKSVKYADKMTPSIKNLLDVVEQINNNQSEFTIFLGDNLKGPDKYNLVMFAKIIRKLKKPVYALVGDKDVSQTKNLDKKEYYRVLNIFSKNRIKDYPYAKKINGFVFVFIDGVNQFIPTQYGYYKEDQTALLDELLKKYKNYPVVLVGHYPIFNSDEIGENMLPNNIKPLQEVILRHNNVIVTIFGHHNIDDEYTKNGIYNIGVQSLEKSGEYKKIYIDYDEKTKNTFVKTRIYGVDN
;
A
#
# COMPACT_ATOMS: atom_id res chain seq x y z
N MET A 1 53.08 -3.45 -23.19
CA MET A 1 51.74 -3.69 -23.79
C MET A 1 50.81 -4.55 -22.93
N ARG A 2 51.23 -5.67 -22.31
CA ARG A 2 50.36 -6.49 -21.43
C ARG A 2 49.74 -5.75 -20.22
N LYS A 3 50.46 -4.79 -19.61
CA LYS A 3 49.94 -4.00 -18.47
C LYS A 3 48.88 -2.96 -18.85
N LEU A 4 48.83 -2.51 -20.11
CA LEU A 4 47.82 -1.55 -20.59
C LEU A 4 46.47 -2.24 -20.85
N ILE A 5 46.50 -3.52 -21.26
CA ILE A 5 45.30 -4.31 -21.54
C ILE A 5 44.54 -4.62 -20.24
N LEU A 6 45.24 -4.95 -19.14
CA LEU A 6 44.60 -5.23 -17.84
C LEU A 6 43.89 -4.00 -17.26
N PHE A 7 44.45 -2.79 -17.44
CA PHE A 7 43.84 -1.55 -16.93
C PHE A 7 42.57 -1.18 -17.70
N THR A 8 42.52 -1.50 -19.00
CA THR A 8 41.36 -1.23 -19.85
C THR A 8 40.19 -2.18 -19.55
N VAL A 9 40.48 -3.44 -19.20
CA VAL A 9 39.46 -4.43 -18.78
C VAL A 9 38.83 -4.06 -17.44
N PHE A 10 39.60 -3.50 -16.49
CA PHE A 10 39.08 -3.09 -15.19
C PHE A 10 38.13 -1.87 -15.28
N ILE A 11 38.39 -0.94 -16.21
CA ILE A 11 37.53 0.22 -16.47
C ILE A 11 36.23 -0.20 -17.20
N PHE A 12 36.29 -1.20 -18.08
CA PHE A 12 35.08 -1.73 -18.72
C PHE A 12 34.20 -2.55 -17.76
N LEU A 13 34.77 -3.19 -16.73
CA LEU A 13 34.00 -3.89 -15.70
C LEU A 13 33.32 -2.93 -14.71
N SER A 14 33.88 -1.74 -14.45
CA SER A 14 33.24 -0.72 -13.61
C SER A 14 32.16 0.12 -14.34
N LEU A 15 32.10 0.06 -15.67
CA LEU A 15 31.04 0.68 -16.48
C LEU A 15 29.76 -0.17 -16.55
N CYS A 16 29.79 -1.40 -16.05
CA CYS A 16 28.59 -2.15 -15.70
C CYS A 16 28.03 -1.63 -14.37
N ALA A 17 27.68 -0.34 -14.30
CA ALA A 17 26.80 0.16 -13.26
C ALA A 17 25.59 -0.79 -13.20
N ALA A 18 25.45 -1.52 -12.11
CA ALA A 18 24.24 -2.25 -11.83
C ALA A 18 23.17 -1.16 -11.60
N ASN A 19 22.29 -0.97 -12.57
CA ASN A 19 21.10 -0.13 -12.42
C ASN A 19 20.09 -0.91 -11.57
N ALA A 20 20.44 -1.12 -10.30
CA ALA A 20 19.54 -1.66 -9.30
C ALA A 20 18.64 -0.52 -8.82
N LYS A 21 17.34 -0.77 -8.80
CA LYS A 21 16.35 0.13 -8.21
C LYS A 21 15.97 -0.45 -6.86
N SER A 22 16.02 0.37 -5.82
CA SER A 22 15.54 -0.02 -4.50
C SER A 22 14.57 0.98 -3.92
N VAL A 23 13.66 0.49 -3.09
CA VAL A 23 12.69 1.31 -2.36
C VAL A 23 12.38 0.68 -1.01
N GLU A 24 12.35 1.51 0.04
CA GLU A 24 11.98 1.08 1.39
C GLU A 24 10.79 1.91 1.89
N PHE A 25 9.74 1.27 2.41
CA PHE A 25 8.56 1.99 2.89
C PHE A 25 7.84 1.24 4.01
N SER A 26 7.02 1.96 4.75
CA SER A 26 6.15 1.40 5.79
C SER A 26 4.74 1.19 5.24
N ALA A 27 4.16 0.03 5.52
CA ALA A 27 2.78 -0.32 5.22
C ALA A 27 2.02 -0.58 6.52
N VAL A 28 0.87 0.09 6.66
CA VAL A 28 -0.02 -0.01 7.83
C VAL A 28 -1.39 -0.44 7.33
N SER A 29 -2.02 -1.43 7.96
CA SER A 29 -3.33 -1.93 7.56
C SER A 29 -4.30 -2.02 8.72
N ASN A 30 -5.60 -1.86 8.44
CA ASN A 30 -6.70 -2.11 9.37
C ASN A 30 -6.45 -1.49 10.75
N LEU A 31 -6.22 -0.17 10.77
CA LEU A 31 -6.01 0.61 11.99
C LEU A 31 -7.28 0.75 12.82
N GLY A 32 -8.44 0.90 12.17
CA GLY A 32 -9.72 1.01 12.87
C GLY A 32 -9.80 2.22 13.81
N LEU A 33 -9.35 3.41 13.39
CA LEU A 33 -9.31 4.59 14.26
C LEU A 33 -10.71 4.99 14.75
N GLU A 34 -10.82 5.21 16.05
CA GLU A 34 -12.03 5.63 16.74
C GLU A 34 -11.72 6.68 17.80
N VAL A 35 -12.47 7.78 17.81
CA VAL A 35 -12.46 8.77 18.91
C VAL A 35 -13.52 8.42 19.97
N ASP A 36 -13.19 8.61 21.25
CA ASP A 36 -14.18 8.52 22.32
C ASP A 36 -15.06 9.79 22.33
N LYS A 37 -16.31 9.65 21.89
CA LYS A 37 -17.29 10.74 21.79
C LYS A 37 -18.07 10.99 23.07
N SER A 38 -17.90 10.15 24.11
CA SER A 38 -18.61 10.29 25.38
C SER A 38 -18.09 11.44 26.24
N VAL A 39 -16.88 11.93 25.92
CA VAL A 39 -16.25 13.05 26.61
C VAL A 39 -16.54 14.34 25.85
N LYS A 40 -16.97 15.39 26.57
CA LYS A 40 -17.28 16.74 26.02
C LYS A 40 -16.16 17.33 25.16
N TYR A 41 -14.93 16.87 25.37
CA TYR A 41 -13.77 17.05 24.51
C TYR A 41 -13.41 15.66 23.99
N ALA A 42 -13.71 15.37 22.72
CA ALA A 42 -13.54 14.06 22.08
C ALA A 42 -12.06 13.68 21.84
N ASP A 43 -11.20 13.94 22.82
CA ASP A 43 -9.74 13.84 22.78
C ASP A 43 -9.19 12.84 23.83
N LYS A 44 -10.04 11.97 24.40
CA LYS A 44 -9.51 10.86 25.21
C LYS A 44 -8.72 9.94 24.29
N MET A 45 -7.50 9.63 24.69
CA MET A 45 -6.60 8.72 23.99
C MET A 45 -7.24 7.32 23.95
N THR A 46 -7.79 6.94 22.80
CA THR A 46 -8.24 5.56 22.56
C THR A 46 -7.04 4.69 22.18
N PRO A 47 -7.11 3.36 22.34
CA PRO A 47 -6.03 2.46 21.91
C PRO A 47 -5.63 2.67 20.44
N SER A 48 -6.62 2.86 19.55
CA SER A 48 -6.34 3.12 18.12
C SER A 48 -5.58 4.44 17.88
N ILE A 49 -5.87 5.50 18.65
CA ILE A 49 -5.13 6.77 18.56
C ILE A 49 -3.70 6.59 19.09
N LYS A 50 -3.53 5.90 20.22
CA LYS A 50 -2.20 5.60 20.78
C LYS A 50 -1.36 4.80 19.77
N ASN A 51 -1.91 3.70 19.24
CA ASN A 51 -1.22 2.87 18.26
C ASN A 51 -0.78 3.68 17.03
N LEU A 52 -1.66 4.56 16.50
CA LEU A 52 -1.27 5.41 15.37
C LEU A 52 -0.17 6.41 15.74
N LEU A 53 -0.20 7.01 16.94
CA LEU A 53 0.85 7.93 17.38
C LEU A 53 2.20 7.22 17.50
N ASP A 54 2.21 6.02 18.09
CA ASP A 54 3.41 5.20 18.25
C ASP A 54 3.97 4.79 16.87
N VAL A 55 3.11 4.36 15.94
CA VAL A 55 3.51 4.08 14.55
C VAL A 55 4.11 5.32 13.88
N VAL A 56 3.50 6.49 14.05
CA VAL A 56 4.02 7.74 13.48
C VAL A 56 5.41 8.08 14.03
N GLU A 57 5.62 7.91 15.34
CA GLU A 57 6.91 8.13 15.97
C GLU A 57 7.97 7.15 15.43
N GLN A 58 7.66 5.86 15.44
CA GLN A 58 8.58 4.84 14.92
C GLN A 58 8.92 5.05 13.44
N ILE A 59 7.94 5.38 12.59
CA ILE A 59 8.17 5.67 11.16
C ILE A 59 9.03 6.92 10.98
N ASN A 60 8.84 7.94 11.81
CA ASN A 60 9.65 9.15 11.76
C ASN A 60 11.12 8.90 12.13
N ASN A 61 11.40 7.82 12.88
CA ASN A 61 12.73 7.45 13.36
C ASN A 61 13.37 6.29 12.55
N ASN A 62 12.67 5.72 11.56
CA ASN A 62 13.19 4.66 10.69
C ASN A 62 13.64 5.20 9.30
N GLN A 63 14.12 4.32 8.42
CA GLN A 63 14.63 4.67 7.08
C GLN A 63 13.57 4.63 5.95
N SER A 64 12.30 4.34 6.25
CA SER A 64 11.25 4.29 5.21
C SER A 64 11.19 5.61 4.43
N GLU A 65 10.94 5.55 3.13
CA GLU A 65 10.94 6.73 2.27
C GLU A 65 9.55 7.36 2.17
N PHE A 66 8.51 6.56 2.39
CA PHE A 66 7.11 6.97 2.49
C PHE A 66 6.32 5.95 3.32
N THR A 67 5.05 6.24 3.54
CA THR A 67 4.10 5.37 4.24
C THR A 67 2.87 5.11 3.38
N ILE A 68 2.41 3.86 3.35
CA ILE A 68 1.14 3.45 2.75
C ILE A 68 0.20 2.99 3.86
N PHE A 69 -1.00 3.55 3.90
CA PHE A 69 -2.13 3.02 4.65
C PHE A 69 -3.00 2.19 3.71
N LEU A 70 -3.19 0.92 3.99
CA LEU A 70 -3.82 -0.06 3.09
C LEU A 70 -5.35 -0.11 3.19
N GLY A 71 -5.97 0.83 3.91
CA GLY A 71 -7.42 0.89 4.11
C GLY A 71 -7.86 0.28 5.43
N ASP A 72 -9.16 0.41 5.71
CA ASP A 72 -9.76 0.22 7.04
C ASP A 72 -9.03 1.07 8.10
N ASN A 73 -8.78 2.32 7.72
CA ASN A 73 -8.10 3.29 8.57
C ASN A 73 -9.00 3.76 9.72
N LEU A 74 -10.32 3.73 9.52
CA LEU A 74 -11.34 4.13 10.47
C LEU A 74 -12.13 2.92 10.96
N LYS A 75 -12.63 2.97 12.20
CA LYS A 75 -13.55 1.94 12.73
C LYS A 75 -14.87 1.87 11.97
N GLY A 76 -15.25 2.97 11.34
CA GLY A 76 -16.42 3.12 10.49
C GLY A 76 -16.40 4.47 9.76
N PRO A 77 -17.36 4.72 8.84
CA PRO A 77 -17.36 5.91 8.01
C PRO A 77 -17.85 7.13 8.79
N ASP A 78 -16.93 7.72 9.57
CA ASP A 78 -17.18 8.83 10.47
C ASP A 78 -16.19 9.98 10.23
N LYS A 79 -16.74 11.19 10.03
CA LYS A 79 -15.93 12.37 9.70
C LYS A 79 -15.02 12.81 10.85
N TYR A 80 -15.40 12.62 12.11
CA TYR A 80 -14.56 12.99 13.24
C TYR A 80 -13.35 12.05 13.34
N ASN A 81 -13.58 10.75 13.18
CA ASN A 81 -12.50 9.76 13.07
C ASN A 81 -11.57 10.12 11.91
N LEU A 82 -12.11 10.46 10.73
CA LEU A 82 -11.29 10.84 9.58
C LEU A 82 -10.44 12.10 9.84
N VAL A 83 -11.02 13.14 10.44
CA VAL A 83 -10.27 14.36 10.78
C VAL A 83 -9.17 14.05 11.80
N MET A 84 -9.45 13.20 12.80
CA MET A 84 -8.45 12.78 13.79
C MET A 84 -7.31 12.00 13.11
N PHE A 85 -7.65 10.99 12.31
CA PHE A 85 -6.71 10.23 11.49
C PHE A 85 -5.82 11.17 10.66
N ALA A 86 -6.42 12.08 9.90
CA ALA A 86 -5.72 13.04 9.04
C ALA A 86 -4.76 13.95 9.83
N LYS A 87 -5.19 14.44 11.01
CA LYS A 87 -4.36 15.27 11.90
C LYS A 87 -3.14 14.51 12.44
N ILE A 88 -3.31 13.23 12.77
CA ILE A 88 -2.22 12.41 13.30
C ILE A 88 -1.23 12.05 12.19
N ILE A 89 -1.69 11.55 11.04
CA ILE A 89 -0.76 11.17 9.95
C ILE A 89 0.01 12.36 9.39
N ARG A 90 -0.50 13.60 9.50
CA ARG A 90 0.25 14.82 9.14
C ARG A 90 1.58 14.97 9.89
N LYS A 91 1.70 14.35 11.07
CA LYS A 91 2.93 14.34 11.87
C LYS A 91 4.03 13.44 11.26
N LEU A 92 3.70 12.59 10.29
CA LEU A 92 4.71 11.86 9.50
C LEU A 92 5.60 12.86 8.76
N LYS A 93 6.92 12.70 8.88
CA LYS A 93 7.94 13.52 8.22
C LYS A 93 8.06 13.21 6.73
N LYS A 94 7.53 12.07 6.29
CA LYS A 94 7.65 11.50 4.95
C LYS A 94 6.30 11.55 4.19
N PRO A 95 6.30 11.41 2.86
CA PRO A 95 5.06 11.31 2.08
C PRO A 95 4.16 10.16 2.53
N VAL A 96 2.85 10.37 2.40
CA VAL A 96 1.81 9.42 2.80
C VAL A 96 0.88 9.13 1.63
N TYR A 97 0.59 7.85 1.43
CA TYR A 97 -0.47 7.38 0.55
C TYR A 97 -1.45 6.58 1.40
N ALA A 98 -2.75 6.71 1.13
CA ALA A 98 -3.76 6.05 1.96
C ALA A 98 -4.93 5.59 1.10
N LEU A 99 -5.16 4.29 1.06
CA LEU A 99 -6.32 3.67 0.45
C LEU A 99 -7.51 3.73 1.40
N VAL A 100 -8.70 3.47 0.85
CA VAL A 100 -9.90 3.16 1.62
C VAL A 100 -10.09 1.64 1.67
N GLY A 101 -10.58 1.15 2.81
CA GLY A 101 -11.17 -0.19 2.96
C GLY A 101 -12.69 -0.13 3.06
N ASP A 102 -13.35 -1.28 3.23
CA ASP A 102 -14.81 -1.35 3.30
C ASP A 102 -15.40 -0.62 4.52
N LYS A 103 -14.60 -0.39 5.57
CA LYS A 103 -15.04 0.33 6.77
C LYS A 103 -14.90 1.84 6.68
N ASP A 104 -14.11 2.36 5.75
CA ASP A 104 -13.72 3.77 5.73
C ASP A 104 -14.79 4.70 5.17
N VAL A 105 -15.60 4.21 4.23
CA VAL A 105 -16.51 5.04 3.43
C VAL A 105 -17.92 4.46 3.35
N SER A 106 -18.91 5.33 3.34
CA SER A 106 -20.31 5.00 3.10
C SER A 106 -21.05 6.25 2.64
N GLN A 107 -21.69 6.16 1.47
CA GLN A 107 -22.48 7.27 0.94
C GLN A 107 -23.68 7.60 1.83
N THR A 108 -24.30 6.60 2.46
CA THR A 108 -25.45 6.82 3.36
C THR A 108 -25.06 7.47 4.68
N LYS A 109 -23.78 7.41 5.08
CA LYS A 109 -23.24 8.13 6.26
C LYS A 109 -22.57 9.47 5.92
N ASN A 110 -22.80 9.99 4.71
CA ASN A 110 -22.22 11.25 4.22
C ASN A 110 -20.68 11.29 4.23
N LEU A 111 -20.02 10.13 4.14
CA LEU A 111 -18.57 10.02 3.98
C LEU A 111 -18.28 9.12 2.78
N ASP A 112 -18.41 9.67 1.58
CA ASP A 112 -17.99 9.00 0.35
C ASP A 112 -16.47 9.15 0.12
N LYS A 113 -15.93 8.47 -0.90
CA LYS A 113 -14.51 8.52 -1.26
C LYS A 113 -14.04 9.95 -1.59
N LYS A 114 -14.88 10.74 -2.26
CA LYS A 114 -14.56 12.13 -2.62
C LYS A 114 -14.33 12.97 -1.38
N GLU A 115 -15.24 12.89 -0.41
CA GLU A 115 -15.12 13.56 0.88
C GLU A 115 -13.93 13.02 1.69
N TYR A 116 -13.72 11.70 1.66
CA TYR A 116 -12.59 11.05 2.33
C TYR A 116 -11.25 11.65 1.87
N TYR A 117 -11.00 11.66 0.55
CA TYR A 117 -9.77 12.24 0.00
C TYR A 117 -9.71 13.75 0.11
N ARG A 118 -10.85 14.46 0.06
CA ARG A 118 -10.87 15.90 0.31
C ARG A 118 -10.33 16.22 1.70
N VAL A 119 -10.81 15.53 2.73
CA VAL A 119 -10.36 15.75 4.12
C VAL A 119 -8.90 15.33 4.29
N LEU A 120 -8.48 14.17 3.78
CA LEU A 120 -7.07 13.75 3.87
C LEU A 120 -6.12 14.77 3.23
N ASN A 121 -6.47 15.30 2.06
CA ASN A 121 -5.63 16.24 1.33
C ASN A 121 -5.50 17.61 2.03
N ILE A 122 -6.37 17.97 2.98
CA ILE A 122 -6.20 19.18 3.81
C ILE A 122 -4.97 19.04 4.72
N PHE A 123 -4.67 17.82 5.16
CA PHE A 123 -3.62 17.56 6.15
C PHE A 123 -2.39 16.84 5.58
N SER A 124 -2.49 16.23 4.40
CA SER A 124 -1.39 15.51 3.76
C SER A 124 -0.33 16.44 3.19
N LYS A 125 0.95 16.01 3.25
CA LYS A 125 2.09 16.72 2.64
C LYS A 125 2.20 16.49 1.13
N ASN A 126 1.44 15.54 0.59
CA ASN A 126 1.36 15.24 -0.82
C ASN A 126 -0.09 14.98 -1.23
N ARG A 127 -0.41 15.27 -2.50
CA ARG A 127 -1.75 14.99 -3.04
C ARG A 127 -1.98 13.48 -3.12
N ILE A 128 -3.04 13.01 -2.48
CA ILE A 128 -3.63 11.68 -2.60
C ILE A 128 -4.76 11.79 -3.62
N LYS A 129 -4.73 10.96 -4.67
CA LYS A 129 -5.69 11.01 -5.77
C LYS A 129 -6.76 9.93 -5.63
N ASP A 130 -7.86 10.11 -6.36
CA ASP A 130 -8.84 9.05 -6.59
C ASP A 130 -8.24 7.92 -7.44
N TYR A 131 -8.77 6.70 -7.30
CA TYR A 131 -8.23 5.46 -7.85
C TYR A 131 -8.92 5.00 -9.15
N PRO A 132 -8.23 4.21 -9.98
CA PRO A 132 -6.84 3.78 -9.86
C PRO A 132 -5.87 4.89 -10.30
N TYR A 133 -4.68 4.96 -9.69
CA TYR A 133 -3.66 5.87 -10.16
C TYR A 133 -2.25 5.33 -9.99
N ALA A 134 -1.33 5.84 -10.80
CA ALA A 134 0.09 5.49 -10.75
C ALA A 134 0.96 6.63 -10.19
N LYS A 135 1.98 6.27 -9.42
CA LYS A 135 3.02 7.16 -8.91
C LYS A 135 4.40 6.54 -9.10
N LYS A 136 5.31 7.28 -9.75
CA LYS A 136 6.72 6.89 -9.83
C LYS A 136 7.43 7.21 -8.51
N ILE A 137 8.12 6.24 -7.95
CA ILE A 137 8.95 6.37 -6.74
C ILE A 137 10.19 5.52 -6.94
N ASN A 138 11.38 6.13 -6.88
CA ASN A 138 12.69 5.45 -6.98
C ASN A 138 12.83 4.44 -8.12
N GLY A 139 12.32 4.80 -9.30
CA GLY A 139 12.40 3.94 -10.49
C GLY A 139 11.34 2.82 -10.55
N PHE A 140 10.51 2.67 -9.51
CA PHE A 140 9.31 1.85 -9.52
C PHE A 140 8.08 2.67 -9.91
N VAL A 141 7.02 1.96 -10.31
CA VAL A 141 5.68 2.53 -10.47
C VAL A 141 4.76 1.85 -9.47
N PHE A 142 4.28 2.60 -8.49
CA PHE A 142 3.22 2.16 -7.58
C PHE A 142 1.88 2.45 -8.23
N VAL A 143 1.07 1.42 -8.45
CA VAL A 143 -0.31 1.56 -8.93
C VAL A 143 -1.26 1.19 -7.81
N PHE A 144 -2.06 2.17 -7.41
CA PHE A 144 -3.04 2.00 -6.36
C PHE A 144 -4.39 1.67 -7.00
N ILE A 145 -5.04 0.60 -6.52
CA ILE A 145 -6.31 0.09 -7.03
C ILE A 145 -7.37 0.07 -5.92
N ASP A 146 -8.64 0.09 -6.31
CA ASP A 146 -9.76 0.27 -5.40
C ASP A 146 -10.91 -0.68 -5.73
N GLY A 147 -11.13 -1.65 -4.84
CA GLY A 147 -12.24 -2.60 -4.90
C GLY A 147 -13.40 -2.25 -3.97
N VAL A 148 -13.39 -1.10 -3.30
CA VAL A 148 -14.39 -0.77 -2.27
C VAL A 148 -15.69 -0.28 -2.92
N ASN A 149 -16.82 -0.83 -2.48
CA ASN A 149 -18.14 -0.32 -2.86
C ASN A 149 -18.69 0.60 -1.75
N GLN A 150 -18.71 1.92 -1.99
CA GLN A 150 -19.21 2.90 -1.02
C GLN A 150 -20.75 2.99 -0.93
N PHE A 151 -21.47 2.39 -1.88
CA PHE A 151 -22.94 2.37 -1.90
C PHE A 151 -23.49 1.21 -1.09
N ILE A 152 -22.87 0.04 -1.27
CA ILE A 152 -23.16 -1.20 -0.54
C ILE A 152 -21.83 -1.72 -0.03
N PRO A 153 -21.37 -1.28 1.15
CA PRO A 153 -20.13 -1.78 1.74
C PRO A 153 -20.23 -3.29 1.96
N THR A 154 -19.28 -4.04 1.40
CA THR A 154 -19.18 -5.49 1.57
C THR A 154 -17.74 -5.86 1.85
N GLN A 155 -17.54 -6.87 2.71
CA GLN A 155 -16.21 -7.45 2.96
C GLN A 155 -15.59 -8.07 1.70
N TYR A 156 -16.40 -8.48 0.72
CA TYR A 156 -15.92 -9.21 -0.45
C TYR A 156 -15.43 -8.33 -1.59
N GLY A 157 -15.36 -7.00 -1.46
CA GLY A 157 -14.91 -6.10 -2.54
C GLY A 157 -15.61 -6.30 -3.91
N TYR A 158 -15.28 -5.44 -4.87
CA TYR A 158 -15.65 -5.60 -6.27
C TYR A 158 -14.85 -4.64 -7.15
N TYR A 159 -14.08 -5.16 -8.10
CA TYR A 159 -13.38 -4.35 -9.09
C TYR A 159 -14.24 -4.14 -10.33
N LYS A 160 -14.60 -2.88 -10.58
CA LYS A 160 -15.42 -2.50 -11.74
C LYS A 160 -14.64 -2.61 -13.04
N GLU A 161 -15.35 -2.87 -14.14
CA GLU A 161 -14.73 -3.04 -15.46
C GLU A 161 -13.96 -1.80 -15.93
N ASP A 162 -14.48 -0.60 -15.68
CA ASP A 162 -13.80 0.67 -16.00
C ASP A 162 -12.48 0.83 -15.22
N GLN A 163 -12.47 0.44 -13.95
CA GLN A 163 -11.26 0.42 -13.11
C GLN A 163 -10.24 -0.60 -13.60
N THR A 164 -10.70 -1.80 -14.00
CA THR A 164 -9.86 -2.85 -14.58
C THR A 164 -9.28 -2.44 -15.94
N ALA A 165 -10.06 -1.76 -16.79
CA ALA A 165 -9.58 -1.21 -18.06
C ALA A 165 -8.54 -0.11 -17.85
N LEU A 166 -8.77 0.79 -16.89
CA LEU A 166 -7.80 1.83 -16.55
C LEU A 166 -6.50 1.24 -15.96
N LEU A 167 -6.58 0.15 -15.18
CA LEU A 167 -5.38 -0.58 -14.77
C LEU A 167 -4.60 -1.11 -15.97
N ASP A 168 -5.26 -1.73 -16.95
CA ASP A 168 -4.63 -2.24 -18.16
C ASP A 168 -3.89 -1.13 -18.92
N GLU A 169 -4.49 0.05 -19.06
CA GLU A 169 -3.85 1.23 -19.65
C GLU A 169 -2.62 1.70 -18.87
N LEU A 170 -2.69 1.73 -17.53
CA LEU A 170 -1.56 2.09 -16.68
C LEU A 170 -0.42 1.08 -16.82
N LEU A 171 -0.71 -0.22 -16.81
CA LEU A 171 0.31 -1.25 -16.96
C LEU A 171 0.97 -1.21 -18.35
N LYS A 172 0.19 -1.00 -19.42
CA LYS A 172 0.70 -0.70 -20.78
C LYS A 172 1.62 0.51 -20.81
N LYS A 173 1.18 1.62 -20.23
CA LYS A 173 1.93 2.88 -20.17
C LYS A 173 3.27 2.72 -19.45
N TYR A 174 3.31 1.88 -18.43
CA TYR A 174 4.48 1.64 -17.59
C TYR A 174 5.17 0.30 -17.84
N LYS A 175 5.01 -0.29 -19.04
CA LYS A 175 5.59 -1.59 -19.43
C LYS A 175 7.10 -1.74 -19.19
N ASN A 176 7.84 -0.64 -19.14
CA ASN A 176 9.30 -0.60 -18.93
C ASN A 176 9.71 -0.35 -17.47
N TYR A 177 8.76 -0.30 -16.54
CA TYR A 177 9.02 -0.05 -15.11
C TYR A 177 8.58 -1.26 -14.27
N PRO A 178 9.32 -1.64 -13.22
CA PRO A 178 8.80 -2.55 -12.23
C PRO A 178 7.60 -1.92 -11.52
N VAL A 179 6.47 -2.61 -11.53
CA VAL A 179 5.19 -2.17 -10.97
C VAL A 179 4.92 -2.87 -9.65
N VAL A 180 4.57 -2.08 -8.64
CA VAL A 180 4.04 -2.53 -7.36
C VAL A 180 2.55 -2.19 -7.34
N LEU A 181 1.69 -3.20 -7.30
CA LEU A 181 0.24 -3.02 -7.13
C LEU A 181 -0.09 -2.91 -5.66
N VAL A 182 -0.93 -1.94 -5.31
CA VAL A 182 -1.34 -1.67 -3.93
C VAL A 182 -2.85 -1.61 -3.89
N GLY A 183 -3.48 -2.49 -3.11
CA GLY A 183 -4.93 -2.56 -2.94
C GLY A 183 -5.31 -2.81 -1.49
N HIS A 184 -6.59 -2.65 -1.16
CA HIS A 184 -7.08 -3.09 0.16
C HIS A 184 -7.24 -4.60 0.22
N TYR A 185 -7.84 -5.20 -0.82
CA TYR A 185 -8.14 -6.62 -0.89
C TYR A 185 -7.01 -7.43 -1.55
N PRO A 186 -6.84 -8.72 -1.19
CA PRO A 186 -5.94 -9.61 -1.93
C PRO A 186 -6.39 -9.77 -3.39
N ILE A 187 -5.41 -9.94 -4.27
CA ILE A 187 -5.65 -10.18 -5.69
C ILE A 187 -5.55 -11.66 -6.02
N PHE A 188 -4.58 -12.35 -5.41
CA PHE A 188 -4.33 -13.78 -5.58
C PHE A 188 -4.59 -14.51 -4.26
N ASN A 189 -4.81 -15.82 -4.35
CA ASN A 189 -5.00 -16.70 -3.20
C ASN A 189 -3.66 -17.29 -2.72
N SER A 190 -3.67 -17.73 -1.47
CA SER A 190 -2.60 -18.49 -0.80
C SER A 190 -3.23 -19.61 0.02
N ASP A 191 -2.41 -20.37 0.76
CA ASP A 191 -2.92 -21.37 1.69
C ASP A 191 -3.69 -20.73 2.86
N GLU A 192 -3.31 -19.51 3.26
CA GLU A 192 -4.03 -18.75 4.29
C GLU A 192 -5.25 -17.99 3.73
N ILE A 193 -5.16 -17.53 2.49
CA ILE A 193 -6.21 -16.78 1.79
C ILE A 193 -6.82 -17.69 0.73
N GLY A 194 -7.86 -18.42 1.11
CA GLY A 194 -8.61 -19.27 0.16
C GLY A 194 -9.30 -18.46 -0.94
N GLU A 195 -9.64 -19.11 -2.06
CA GLU A 195 -10.29 -18.44 -3.22
C GLU A 195 -11.60 -17.73 -2.84
N ASN A 196 -12.36 -18.29 -1.89
CA ASN A 196 -13.62 -17.70 -1.41
C ASN A 196 -13.44 -16.43 -0.57
N MET A 197 -12.20 -16.08 -0.23
CA MET A 197 -11.85 -14.84 0.47
C MET A 197 -11.40 -13.73 -0.50
N LEU A 198 -11.25 -14.04 -1.79
CA LEU A 198 -10.92 -13.04 -2.80
C LEU A 198 -12.13 -12.18 -3.15
N PRO A 199 -11.88 -11.01 -3.78
CA PRO A 199 -12.97 -10.16 -4.17
C PRO A 199 -13.96 -10.79 -5.15
N ASN A 200 -15.21 -10.35 -5.08
CA ASN A 200 -16.19 -10.69 -6.10
C ASN A 200 -15.68 -10.20 -7.46
N ASN A 201 -15.82 -11.05 -8.48
CA ASN A 201 -15.36 -10.76 -9.85
C ASN A 201 -13.86 -10.44 -9.94
N ILE A 202 -13.00 -11.15 -9.20
CA ILE A 202 -11.55 -10.92 -9.23
C ILE A 202 -10.87 -11.36 -10.55
N LYS A 203 -11.46 -12.31 -11.29
CA LYS A 203 -10.84 -12.94 -12.46
C LYS A 203 -10.45 -11.95 -13.56
N PRO A 204 -11.31 -11.00 -14.01
CA PRO A 204 -10.92 -10.03 -15.02
C PRO A 204 -9.72 -9.17 -14.61
N LEU A 205 -9.61 -8.82 -13.33
CA LEU A 205 -8.47 -8.08 -12.80
C LEU A 205 -7.19 -8.94 -12.86
N GLN A 206 -7.26 -10.19 -12.41
CA GLN A 206 -6.14 -11.14 -12.49
C GLN A 206 -5.67 -11.33 -13.94
N GLU A 207 -6.60 -11.50 -14.88
CA GLU A 207 -6.27 -11.63 -16.31
C GLU A 207 -5.57 -10.40 -16.88
N VAL A 208 -6.01 -9.18 -16.50
CA VAL A 208 -5.29 -7.96 -16.86
C VAL A 208 -3.87 -8.02 -16.31
N ILE A 209 -3.72 -8.26 -15.01
CA ILE A 209 -2.40 -8.27 -14.34
C ILE A 209 -1.45 -9.28 -14.98
N LEU A 210 -1.90 -10.51 -15.20
CA LEU A 210 -1.08 -11.61 -15.71
C LEU A 210 -0.67 -11.45 -17.19
N ARG A 211 -1.36 -10.60 -17.96
CA ARG A 211 -0.94 -10.26 -19.33
C ARG A 211 0.19 -9.24 -19.38
N HIS A 212 0.51 -8.57 -18.28
CA HIS A 212 1.64 -7.67 -18.19
C HIS A 212 2.76 -8.26 -17.33
N ASN A 213 3.96 -8.32 -17.88
CA ASN A 213 5.13 -8.89 -17.21
C ASN A 213 5.84 -7.90 -16.26
N ASN A 214 5.27 -6.70 -16.08
CA ASN A 214 5.91 -5.64 -15.31
C ASN A 214 5.39 -5.54 -13.87
N VAL A 215 4.31 -6.24 -13.51
CA VAL A 215 3.85 -6.36 -12.12
C VAL A 215 4.74 -7.36 -11.39
N ILE A 216 5.45 -6.91 -10.36
CA ILE A 216 6.41 -7.73 -9.61
C ILE A 216 6.01 -7.97 -8.16
N VAL A 217 5.24 -7.04 -7.59
CA VAL A 217 4.79 -7.11 -6.19
C VAL A 217 3.34 -6.66 -6.10
N THR A 218 2.53 -7.33 -5.27
CA THR A 218 1.21 -6.86 -4.84
C THR A 218 1.18 -6.74 -3.32
N ILE A 219 0.57 -5.68 -2.81
CA ILE A 219 0.50 -5.41 -1.37
C ILE A 219 -0.96 -5.16 -1.00
N PHE A 220 -1.44 -5.84 0.04
CA PHE A 220 -2.83 -5.78 0.47
C PHE A 220 -3.01 -5.87 1.98
N GLY A 221 -4.22 -5.54 2.44
CA GLY A 221 -4.65 -5.57 3.83
C GLY A 221 -5.87 -6.48 4.03
N HIS A 222 -6.91 -5.92 4.65
CA HIS A 222 -8.26 -6.50 4.80
C HIS A 222 -8.37 -7.72 5.73
N HIS A 223 -7.65 -8.82 5.46
CA HIS A 223 -7.83 -10.08 6.18
C HIS A 223 -7.18 -10.13 7.57
N ASN A 224 -6.38 -9.12 7.94
CA ASN A 224 -5.63 -9.08 9.20
C ASN A 224 -4.59 -10.21 9.33
N ILE A 225 -4.07 -10.67 8.20
CA ILE A 225 -3.11 -11.78 8.11
C ILE A 225 -1.77 -11.21 7.66
N ASP A 226 -0.70 -11.69 8.28
CA ASP A 226 0.64 -11.53 7.72
C ASP A 226 0.96 -12.72 6.81
N ASP A 227 0.92 -12.50 5.49
CA ASP A 227 1.09 -13.55 4.50
C ASP A 227 2.03 -13.08 3.38
N GLU A 228 2.99 -13.92 3.01
CA GLU A 228 4.00 -13.61 2.00
C GLU A 228 4.23 -14.81 1.10
N TYR A 229 3.90 -14.69 -0.19
CA TYR A 229 3.97 -15.81 -1.13
C TYR A 229 4.19 -15.35 -2.56
N THR A 230 4.80 -16.21 -3.37
CA THR A 230 4.96 -15.98 -4.82
C THR A 230 3.91 -16.76 -5.59
N LYS A 231 3.15 -16.06 -6.44
CA LYS A 231 2.18 -16.66 -7.35
C LYS A 231 2.35 -16.04 -8.73
N ASN A 232 2.46 -16.88 -9.77
CA ASN A 232 2.61 -16.42 -11.16
C ASN A 232 3.77 -15.43 -11.38
N GLY A 233 4.88 -15.60 -10.65
CA GLY A 233 6.05 -14.71 -10.71
C GLY A 233 5.86 -13.36 -10.01
N ILE A 234 4.76 -13.16 -9.29
CA ILE A 234 4.45 -11.95 -8.53
C ILE A 234 4.61 -12.26 -7.04
N TYR A 235 5.32 -11.41 -6.30
CA TYR A 235 5.45 -11.51 -4.85
C TYR A 235 4.27 -10.80 -4.17
N ASN A 236 3.52 -11.52 -3.34
CA ASN A 236 2.30 -11.02 -2.69
C ASN A 236 2.59 -10.79 -1.21
N ILE A 237 2.18 -9.63 -0.68
CA ILE A 237 2.41 -9.22 0.70
C ILE A 237 1.08 -8.81 1.33
N GLY A 238 0.57 -9.65 2.22
CA GLY A 238 -0.49 -9.34 3.16
C GLY A 238 0.08 -8.64 4.38
N VAL A 239 -0.56 -7.55 4.79
CA VAL A 239 -0.18 -6.81 6.00
C VAL A 239 -1.24 -7.01 7.06
N GLN A 240 -0.82 -7.55 8.20
CA GLN A 240 -1.66 -7.73 9.38
C GLN A 240 -2.25 -6.42 9.92
N SER A 241 -3.25 -6.55 10.78
CA SER A 241 -3.99 -5.42 11.33
C SER A 241 -3.29 -4.76 12.51
N LEU A 242 -3.09 -3.45 12.40
CA LEU A 242 -2.62 -2.65 13.52
C LEU A 242 -3.61 -2.63 14.68
N GLU A 243 -4.92 -2.70 14.42
CA GLU A 243 -5.94 -2.81 15.46
C GLU A 243 -5.81 -4.12 16.27
N LYS A 244 -5.56 -5.25 15.60
CA LYS A 244 -5.56 -6.57 16.24
C LYS A 244 -4.21 -6.98 16.80
N SER A 245 -3.12 -6.74 16.08
CA SER A 245 -1.79 -7.18 16.48
C SER A 245 -0.96 -6.08 17.13
N GLY A 246 -1.31 -4.81 16.93
CA GLY A 246 -0.43 -3.70 17.29
C GLY A 246 0.79 -3.59 16.37
N GLU A 247 0.77 -4.17 15.18
CA GLU A 247 1.96 -4.24 14.32
C GLU A 247 1.75 -3.57 12.95
N TYR A 248 2.83 -3.06 12.37
CA TYR A 248 2.92 -2.63 10.97
C TYR A 248 4.12 -3.27 10.30
N LYS A 249 4.15 -3.23 8.96
CA LYS A 249 5.22 -3.86 8.17
C LYS A 249 6.09 -2.82 7.49
N LYS A 250 7.40 -3.02 7.51
CA LYS A 250 8.36 -2.30 6.66
C LYS A 250 8.76 -3.21 5.51
N ILE A 251 8.75 -2.68 4.30
CA ILE A 251 8.95 -3.43 3.07
C ILE A 251 10.10 -2.79 2.30
N TYR A 252 11.09 -3.60 1.96
CA TYR A 252 12.20 -3.26 1.08
C TYR A 252 12.08 -4.08 -0.20
N ILE A 253 12.12 -3.41 -1.35
CA ILE A 253 12.10 -4.03 -2.67
C ILE A 253 13.36 -3.59 -3.39
N ASP A 254 14.12 -4.55 -3.90
CA ASP A 254 15.24 -4.37 -4.81
C ASP A 254 14.94 -5.05 -6.14
N TYR A 255 15.25 -4.37 -7.23
CA TYR A 255 14.98 -4.84 -8.58
C TYR A 255 16.20 -4.62 -9.47
N ASP A 256 16.69 -5.71 -10.03
CA ASP A 256 17.77 -5.70 -11.01
C ASP A 256 17.19 -5.61 -12.43
N GLU A 257 17.42 -4.48 -13.08
CA GLU A 257 16.91 -4.25 -14.44
C GLU A 257 17.48 -5.20 -15.50
N LYS A 258 18.69 -5.74 -15.29
CA LYS A 258 19.38 -6.62 -16.25
C LYS A 258 18.83 -8.03 -16.16
N THR A 259 18.71 -8.55 -14.94
CA THR A 259 18.23 -9.92 -14.72
C THR A 259 16.71 -10.03 -14.60
N LYS A 260 16.02 -8.90 -14.41
CA LYS A 260 14.58 -8.83 -14.10
C LYS A 260 14.22 -9.52 -12.78
N ASN A 261 15.22 -9.77 -11.93
CA ASN A 261 15.01 -10.38 -10.63
C ASN A 261 14.52 -9.33 -9.63
N THR A 262 13.56 -9.74 -8.80
CA THR A 262 13.05 -8.94 -7.68
C THR A 262 13.45 -9.62 -6.39
N PHE A 263 14.06 -8.87 -5.47
CA PHE A 263 14.30 -9.29 -4.10
C PHE A 263 13.43 -8.46 -3.17
N VAL A 264 12.65 -9.15 -2.33
CA VAL A 264 11.79 -8.52 -1.33
C VAL A 264 12.27 -8.92 0.05
N LYS A 265 12.37 -7.94 0.95
CA LYS A 265 12.62 -8.16 2.37
C LYS A 265 11.59 -7.38 3.18
N THR A 266 10.95 -8.06 4.11
CA THR A 266 9.98 -7.44 5.02
C THR A 266 10.46 -7.51 6.46
N ARG A 267 9.91 -6.64 7.32
CA ARG A 267 10.10 -6.68 8.76
C ARG A 267 8.89 -6.12 9.47
N ILE A 268 8.41 -6.83 10.48
CA ILE A 268 7.30 -6.42 11.34
C ILE A 268 7.84 -5.53 12.48
N TYR A 269 7.04 -4.53 12.86
CA TYR A 269 7.31 -3.63 13.97
C TYR A 269 6.04 -3.52 14.82
N GLY A 270 6.16 -3.81 16.12
CA GLY A 270 5.09 -3.66 17.10
C GLY A 270 5.07 -2.26 17.74
N VAL A 271 3.89 -1.82 18.15
CA VAL A 271 3.70 -0.72 19.10
C VAL A 271 3.74 -1.28 20.51
N ASP A 272 4.39 -0.55 21.43
CA ASP A 272 4.46 -0.97 22.83
C ASP A 272 3.06 -0.82 23.45
N ASN A 273 2.41 -1.94 23.81
CA ASN A 273 1.10 -1.94 24.46
C ASN A 273 1.19 -1.48 25.92
#